data_AF-A0A7W6K0N1-F1
#
_entry.id   AF-A0A7W6K0N1-F1
#
_cell.length_a   1.000
_cell.length_b   1.000
_cell.length_c   1.000
_cell.angle_alpha   90.00
_cell.angle_beta   90.00
_cell.angle_gamma   90.00
#
_symmetry.space_group_name_H-M   'P 1'
#
loop_
_entity.id
_entity.type
_entity.pdbx_description
1 polymer ?
#
loop_
_entity_poly.entity_id
_entity_poly.type
_entity_poly.pdbx_seq_one_letter_code
_entity_poly.pdbx_strand_id
1 'polypeptide(L)' 'MIRVSGGAVMALAAVALIAAVIFLVDWRATKRALDDVRARDNAAAENADDARGRFDACPVGMWDFGAGQCRSAAADRRD' A
#
# COMPACT_ATOMS: atom_id res chain seq x y z
N MET A 1 31.52 -44.38 -6.58
CA MET A 1 30.79 -44.19 -5.31
C MET A 1 31.30 -42.92 -4.66
N ILE A 2 30.50 -41.85 -4.62
CA ILE A 2 30.90 -40.58 -4.00
C ILE A 2 30.83 -40.76 -2.50
N ARG A 3 31.98 -40.74 -1.82
CA ARG A 3 32.06 -40.87 -0.36
C ARG A 3 31.83 -39.50 0.25
N VAL A 4 30.59 -39.22 0.64
CA VAL A 4 30.24 -37.97 1.31
C VAL A 4 30.73 -38.05 2.76
N SER A 5 31.64 -37.17 3.14
CA SER A 5 32.12 -37.05 4.52
C SER A 5 31.11 -36.29 5.38
N GLY A 6 31.06 -36.56 6.69
CA GLY A 6 30.15 -35.84 7.60
C GLY A 6 30.32 -34.32 7.55
N GLY A 7 31.54 -33.83 7.30
CA GLY A 7 31.80 -32.40 7.07
C GLY A 7 31.13 -31.83 5.82
N ALA A 8 31.07 -32.60 4.72
CA ALA A 8 30.36 -32.18 3.52
C ALA A 8 28.84 -32.11 3.75
N VAL A 9 28.28 -33.03 4.53
CA VAL A 9 26.85 -32.99 4.91
C VAL A 9 26.56 -31.74 5.75
N MET A 10 27.42 -31.43 6.73
CA MET A 10 27.24 -30.24 7.57
C MET A 10 27.38 -28.94 6.77
N ALA A 11 28.32 -28.87 5.84
CA ALA A 11 28.48 -27.70 4.96
C ALA A 11 27.23 -27.48 4.09
N LEU A 12 26.69 -28.55 3.49
CA LEU A 12 25.46 -28.46 2.70
C LEU A 12 24.25 -28.07 3.56
N ALA A 13 24.14 -28.61 4.78
CA ALA A 13 23.10 -28.24 5.72
C ALA A 13 23.16 -26.75 6.09
N ALA A 14 24.37 -26.23 6.35
CA ALA A 14 24.56 -24.82 6.65
C ALA A 14 24.15 -23.93 5.47
N VAL A 15 24.56 -24.27 4.24
CA VAL A 15 24.17 -23.52 3.03
C VAL A 15 22.65 -23.56 2.82
N ALA A 16 22.02 -24.71 3.01
CA ALA A 16 20.57 -24.86 2.88
C ALA A 16 19.82 -23.99 3.91
N LEU A 17 20.30 -23.94 5.16
CA LEU A 17 19.71 -23.09 6.19
C LEU A 17 19.84 -21.61 5.86
N ILE A 18 21.01 -21.16 5.41
CA ILE A 18 21.23 -19.77 5.00
C ILE A 18 20.29 -19.40 3.85
N ALA A 19 20.19 -20.25 2.81
CA ALA A 19 19.30 -20.04 1.68
C ALA A 19 17.82 -19.96 2.12
N ALA A 20 17.40 -20.84 3.03
CA ALA A 20 16.03 -20.83 3.56
C ALA A 20 15.71 -19.54 4.33
N VAL A 21 16.66 -19.04 5.14
CA VAL A 21 16.49 -17.76 5.86
C VAL A 21 16.37 -16.60 4.88
N ILE A 22 17.25 -16.51 3.87
CA ILE A 22 17.20 -15.46 2.85
C ILE A 22 15.85 -15.48 2.13
N PHE A 23 15.41 -16.66 1.68
CA PHE A 23 14.12 -16.84 1.01
C PHE A 23 12.94 -16.38 1.87
N LEU A 24 12.93 -16.73 3.17
CA LEU A 24 11.85 -16.33 4.08
C LEU A 24 11.82 -14.81 4.31
N VAL A 25 12.98 -14.16 4.40
CA VAL A 25 13.07 -12.71 4.57
C VAL A 25 12.56 -12.01 3.31
N ASP A 26 13.05 -12.41 2.14
CA ASP A 26 12.66 -11.84 0.86
C ASP A 26 11.16 -11.98 0.61
N TRP A 27 10.62 -13.20 0.80
CA TRP A 27 9.19 -13.45 0.62
C TRP A 27 8.30 -12.62 1.55
N ARG A 28 8.73 -12.41 2.81
CA ARG A 28 8.01 -11.55 3.75
C ARG A 28 8.10 -10.08 3.37
N ALA A 29 9.25 -9.63 2.86
CA ALA A 29 9.44 -8.26 2.41
C ALA A 29 8.55 -7.95 1.18
N THR A 30 8.52 -8.84 0.19
CA THR A 30 7.68 -8.69 -1.01
C THR A 30 6.20 -8.62 -0.65
N LYS A 31 5.72 -9.49 0.25
CA LYS A 31 4.31 -9.45 0.68
C LYS A 31 3.93 -8.13 1.34
N ARG A 32 4.78 -7.64 2.26
CA ARG A 32 4.54 -6.35 2.93
C ARG A 32 4.52 -5.18 1.94
N ALA A 33 5.40 -5.20 0.94
CA ALA A 33 5.42 -4.17 -0.10
C ALA A 33 4.16 -4.20 -0.97
N LEU A 34 3.70 -5.39 -1.38
CA LEU A 34 2.46 -5.54 -2.14
C LEU A 34 1.22 -5.12 -1.33
N ASP A 35 1.18 -5.46 -0.04
CA ASP A 35 0.08 -5.05 0.85
C ASP A 35 0.06 -3.53 1.06
N ASP A 36 1.22 -2.88 1.24
CA ASP A 36 1.31 -1.42 1.37
C ASP A 36 0.87 -0.70 0.08
N VAL A 37 1.32 -1.18 -1.08
CA VAL A 37 0.88 -0.62 -2.37
C VAL A 37 -0.63 -0.76 -2.53
N ARG A 38 -1.19 -1.93 -2.23
CA ARG A 38 -2.64 -2.15 -2.31
C ARG A 38 -3.41 -1.25 -1.34
N ALA A 39 -2.91 -1.06 -0.12
CA ALA A 39 -3.53 -0.17 0.85
C ALA A 39 -3.51 1.29 0.38
N ARG A 40 -2.40 1.75 -0.20
CA ARG A 40 -2.28 3.10 -0.76
C ARG A 40 -3.21 3.31 -1.95
N ASP A 41 -3.30 2.33 -2.84
CA ASP A 41 -4.16 2.40 -4.03
C ASP A 41 -5.65 2.46 -3.65
N ASN A 42 -6.06 1.63 -2.69
CA ASN A 42 -7.41 1.68 -2.13
C ASN A 42 -7.71 3.04 -1.47
N ALA A 43 -6.77 3.58 -0.70
CA ALA A 43 -6.94 4.90 -0.07
C ALA A 43 -7.02 6.02 -1.12
N ALA A 44 -6.27 5.92 -2.22
CA ALA A 44 -6.35 6.88 -3.31
C ALA A 44 -7.71 6.81 -4.02
N ALA A 45 -8.20 5.60 -4.29
CA ALA A 45 -9.53 5.38 -4.86
C ALA A 45 -10.64 5.93 -3.95
N GLU A 46 -10.59 5.63 -2.65
CA GLU A 46 -11.58 6.10 -1.68
C GLU A 46 -11.58 7.64 -1.57
N ASN A 47 -10.40 8.27 -1.55
CA ASN A 47 -10.30 9.73 -1.56
C ASN A 47 -10.87 10.36 -2.85
N ALA A 48 -10.66 9.72 -4.00
CA ALA A 48 -11.19 10.19 -5.27
C ALA A 48 -12.72 10.06 -5.32
N ASP A 49 -13.26 8.92 -4.86
CA ASP A 49 -14.69 8.67 -4.78
C ASP A 49 -15.37 9.62 -3.79
N ASP A 50 -14.76 9.89 -2.63
CA ASP A 50 -15.28 10.86 -1.67
C ASP A 50 -15.26 12.29 -2.26
N ALA A 51 -14.17 12.72 -2.89
CA ALA A 51 -14.09 14.04 -3.52
C ALA A 51 -15.15 14.20 -4.63
N ARG A 52 -15.35 13.16 -5.45
CA ARG A 52 -16.38 13.13 -6.47
C ARG A 52 -17.78 13.11 -5.87
N GLY A 53 -18.00 12.34 -4.81
CA GLY A 53 -19.28 12.29 -4.10
C GLY A 53 -19.64 13.66 -3.52
N ARG A 54 -18.67 14.39 -2.95
CA ARG A 54 -18.87 15.76 -2.47
C ARG A 54 -19.19 16.73 -3.61
N PHE A 55 -18.57 16.57 -4.77
CA PHE A 55 -18.87 17.37 -5.97
C PHE A 55 -20.28 17.09 -6.48
N ASP A 56 -20.64 15.82 -6.67
CA ASP A 56 -21.95 15.39 -7.20
C ASP A 56 -23.09 15.74 -6.24
N ALA A 57 -22.84 15.75 -4.93
CA ALA A 57 -23.80 16.18 -3.91
C ALA A 57 -23.91 17.71 -3.79
N CYS A 58 -22.96 18.48 -4.34
CA CYS A 58 -22.98 19.93 -4.25
C CYS A 58 -23.98 20.52 -5.25
N PRO A 59 -24.85 21.45 -4.83
CA PRO A 59 -25.76 22.12 -5.74
C PRO A 59 -25.03 22.79 -6.92
N VAL A 60 -25.68 22.80 -8.08
CA VAL A 60 -25.09 23.32 -9.33
C VAL A 60 -24.52 24.72 -9.13
N GLY A 61 -23.26 24.89 -9.52
CA GLY A 61 -22.56 26.16 -9.47
C GLY A 61 -22.00 26.53 -8.09
N MET A 62 -22.31 25.79 -7.01
CA MET A 62 -21.80 26.07 -5.66
C MET A 62 -20.44 25.44 -5.36
N TRP A 63 -19.93 24.56 -6.22
CA TRP A 63 -18.62 23.96 -6.04
C TRP A 63 -17.51 25.01 -6.15
N ASP A 64 -16.58 25.01 -5.20
CA ASP A 64 -15.34 25.76 -5.27
C ASP A 64 -14.19 24.82 -5.64
N PHE A 65 -13.68 24.96 -6.87
CA PHE A 65 -12.56 24.16 -7.37
C PHE A 65 -11.23 24.51 -6.69
N GLY A 66 -11.06 25.75 -6.20
CA GLY A 66 -9.86 26.17 -5.50
C GLY A 66 -9.80 25.63 -4.06
N ALA A 67 -10.96 25.54 -3.41
CA ALA A 67 -11.08 25.03 -2.05
C ALA A 67 -11.37 23.51 -1.97
N GLY A 68 -11.76 22.87 -3.08
CA GLY A 68 -12.10 21.44 -3.11
C GLY A 68 -13.33 21.10 -2.25
N GLN A 69 -14.23 22.06 -2.07
CA GLN A 69 -15.40 21.92 -1.22
C GLN A 69 -16.59 22.70 -1.77
N CYS A 70 -17.79 22.30 -1.36
CA CYS A 70 -19.00 23.03 -1.68
C CYS A 70 -19.04 24.34 -0.86
N ARG A 71 -19.32 25.47 -1.50
CA ARG A 71 -19.51 26.75 -0.78
C ARG A 71 -20.71 26.61 0.14
N SER A 72 -20.50 26.73 1.44
CA SER A 72 -21.58 26.69 2.42
C SER A 72 -22.27 28.05 2.46
N ALA A 73 -23.61 28.07 2.39
CA ALA A 73 -24.41 29.30 2.54
C ALA A 73 -24.25 29.98 3.92
N ALA A 74 -23.52 29.36 4.86
CA ALA A 74 -23.16 29.95 6.15
C ALA A 74 -21.86 30.78 6.09
N ALA A 75 -20.98 30.55 5.10
CA ALA A 75 -19.77 31.36 4.90
C ALA A 75 -20.09 32.70 4.21
N ASP A 76 -21.15 32.75 3.40
CA ASP A 76 -21.62 33.94 2.67
C ASP A 76 -22.34 34.99 3.56
N ARG A 77 -22.58 34.67 4.84
CA ARG A 77 -23.28 35.58 5.79
C ARG A 77 -22.34 36.30 6.77
N ARG A 78 -21.03 36.26 6.54
CA ARG A 78 -20.02 36.82 7.46
C ARG A 78 -19.31 38.09 6.98
N ASP A 79 -19.80 38.69 5.89
CA ASP A 79 -19.28 39.95 5.34
C ASP A 79 -20.38 41.02 5.28
#